data_AF-A0A7S1QQX7-F1
#
_entry.id   AF-A0A7S1QQX7-F1
#
_cell.length_a   1.000
_cell.length_b   1.000
_cell.length_c   1.000
_cell.angle_alpha   90.00
_cell.angle_beta   90.00
_cell.angle_gamma   90.00
#
_symmetry.space_group_name_H-M   'P 1'
#
loop_
_entity.id
_entity.type
_entity.pdbx_description
1 polymer ?
#
loop_
_entity_poly.entity_id
_entity_poly.type
_entity_poly.pdbx_seq_one_letter_code
_entity_poly.pdbx_strand_id
1 'polypeptide(L)'
;VVRMPGDGSCLFHSIAFGLNALNYQETGHTVRRRVANFLADRPDFEITGTPLRSWIEWDSNMTVGSYASRMLAGNCWGGAIEMAACSQIFAVDVAVYEEDGRGGLHRISDFITDKKPYGAVLVLYLGRSHYDALQFVGPQESSSYGYREGYPAEYGAYHGHPGGQEASEDDEWSCSVM
;
A
#
# COMPACT_ATOMS: atom_id res chain seq x y z
N VAL A 1 6.89 -8.30 -0.27
CA VAL A 1 7.31 -7.22 0.66
C VAL A 1 8.57 -6.57 0.12
N VAL A 2 8.65 -5.24 0.08
CA VAL A 2 9.86 -4.49 -0.28
C VAL A 2 10.37 -3.78 0.96
N ARG A 3 11.58 -4.13 1.40
CA ARG A 3 12.18 -3.62 2.65
C ARG A 3 12.59 -2.16 2.51
N MET A 4 12.16 -1.32 3.46
CA MET A 4 12.53 0.09 3.54
C MET A 4 13.69 0.33 4.51
N PRO A 5 14.51 1.38 4.28
CA PRO A 5 15.58 1.73 5.21
C PRO A 5 15.02 2.17 6.57
N GLY A 6 15.74 1.83 7.64
CA GLY A 6 15.43 2.25 9.02
C GLY A 6 15.96 3.65 9.37
N ASP A 7 15.77 4.63 8.49
CA ASP A 7 16.28 6.00 8.63
C ASP A 7 15.28 6.97 9.31
N GLY A 8 14.24 6.41 9.94
CA GLY A 8 13.12 7.16 10.51
C GLY A 8 12.11 7.67 9.49
N SER A 9 12.28 7.39 8.19
CA SER A 9 11.36 7.75 7.09
C SER A 9 10.74 6.54 6.39
N CYS A 10 10.80 5.35 7.00
CA CYS A 10 10.33 4.10 6.40
C CYS A 10 8.86 4.17 5.91
N LEU A 11 7.97 4.86 6.62
CA LEU A 11 6.61 5.10 6.16
C LEU A 11 6.59 5.86 4.83
N PHE A 12 7.29 6.98 4.75
CA PHE A 12 7.29 7.84 3.56
C PHE A 12 7.95 7.14 2.38
N HIS A 13 9.01 6.35 2.60
CA HIS A 13 9.61 5.50 1.57
C HIS A 13 8.62 4.43 1.09
N SER A 14 7.88 3.80 2.00
CA SER A 14 6.86 2.80 1.66
C SER A 14 5.74 3.40 0.81
N ILE A 15 5.26 4.60 1.20
CA ILE A 15 4.22 5.32 0.44
C ILE A 15 4.75 5.74 -0.93
N ALA A 16 5.95 6.31 -1.01
CA ALA A 16 6.57 6.70 -2.28
C ALA A 16 6.71 5.51 -3.23
N PHE A 17 7.08 4.33 -2.71
CA PHE A 17 7.13 3.10 -3.50
C PHE A 17 5.76 2.77 -4.12
N GLY A 18 4.69 2.74 -3.31
CA GLY A 18 3.35 2.45 -3.81
C GLY A 18 2.82 3.52 -4.79
N LEU A 19 3.08 4.79 -4.51
CA LEU A 19 2.74 5.89 -5.42
C LEU A 19 3.46 5.72 -6.77
N ASN A 20 4.73 5.34 -6.78
CA ASN A 20 5.47 5.15 -8.03
C ASN A 20 4.95 3.96 -8.85
N ALA A 21 4.42 2.91 -8.19
CA ALA A 21 3.69 1.84 -8.87
C ALA A 21 2.38 2.32 -9.52
N LEU A 22 1.84 3.45 -9.07
CA LEU A 22 0.71 4.16 -9.66
C LEU A 22 1.14 5.28 -10.61
N ASN A 23 2.36 5.23 -11.16
CA ASN A 23 2.91 6.22 -12.10
C ASN A 23 3.16 7.64 -11.53
N TYR A 24 3.15 7.80 -10.20
CA TYR A 24 3.70 9.02 -9.60
C TYR A 24 5.24 8.98 -9.67
N GLN A 25 5.89 10.12 -9.41
CA GLN A 25 7.35 10.24 -9.37
C GLN A 25 7.76 10.90 -8.06
N GLU A 26 7.72 10.13 -6.98
CA GLU A 26 7.97 10.57 -5.61
C GLU A 26 9.13 9.82 -4.96
N THR A 27 9.73 10.46 -3.96
CA THR A 27 10.69 9.85 -3.04
C THR A 27 10.16 10.01 -1.61
N GLY A 28 10.64 9.22 -0.65
CA GLY A 28 10.21 9.39 0.74
C GLY A 28 10.42 10.81 1.27
N HIS A 29 11.49 11.49 0.85
CA HIS A 29 11.73 12.88 1.22
C HIS A 29 10.70 13.86 0.62
N THR A 30 10.31 13.67 -0.65
CA THR A 30 9.31 14.54 -1.28
C THR A 30 7.93 14.31 -0.68
N VAL A 31 7.55 13.07 -0.39
CA VAL A 31 6.29 12.72 0.32
C VAL A 31 6.28 13.37 1.70
N ARG A 32 7.30 13.16 2.53
CA ARG A 32 7.43 13.75 3.87
C ARG A 32 7.25 15.27 3.85
N ARG A 33 7.93 15.95 2.92
CA ARG A 33 7.83 17.42 2.77
C ARG A 33 6.43 17.87 2.36
N ARG A 34 5.78 17.17 1.43
CA ARG A 34 4.41 17.50 1.00
C ARG A 34 3.41 17.33 2.14
N VAL A 35 3.56 16.26 2.92
CA VAL A 35 2.73 16.03 4.10
C VAL A 35 2.94 17.16 5.11
N ALA A 36 4.18 17.48 5.48
CA ALA A 36 4.44 18.55 6.44
C ALA A 36 3.85 19.90 6.00
N ASN A 37 3.98 20.26 4.72
CA ASN A 37 3.37 21.46 4.17
C ASN A 37 1.84 21.40 4.22
N PHE A 38 1.24 20.26 3.84
CA PHE A 38 -0.21 20.09 3.90
C PHE A 38 -0.76 20.26 5.32
N LEU A 39 -0.09 19.68 6.33
CA LEU A 39 -0.48 19.84 7.73
C LEU A 39 -0.40 21.31 8.16
N ALA A 40 0.65 22.03 7.77
CA ALA A 40 0.85 23.43 8.11
C ALA A 40 -0.15 24.36 7.41
N ASP A 41 -0.42 24.12 6.13
CA ASP A 41 -1.24 24.98 5.28
C ASP A 41 -2.75 24.74 5.48
N ARG A 42 -3.13 23.55 5.97
CA ARG A 42 -4.53 23.13 6.10
C ARG A 42 -4.86 22.54 7.48
N PRO A 43 -4.60 23.26 8.58
CA PRO A 43 -4.85 22.76 9.94
C PRO A 43 -6.32 22.43 10.20
N ASP A 44 -7.22 23.02 9.43
CA ASP A 44 -8.67 22.88 9.58
C ASP A 44 -9.27 21.84 8.62
N PHE A 45 -8.45 21.20 7.79
CA PHE A 45 -8.91 20.07 6.98
C PHE A 45 -9.34 18.94 7.90
N GLU A 46 -10.53 18.40 7.66
CA GLU A 46 -11.12 17.36 8.50
C GLU A 46 -10.76 15.98 7.97
N ILE A 47 -10.24 15.14 8.85
CA ILE A 47 -10.18 13.69 8.65
C ILE A 47 -11.33 13.10 9.47
N THR A 48 -12.27 12.45 8.79
CA THR A 48 -13.45 11.82 9.43
C THR A 48 -14.20 12.76 10.38
N GLY A 49 -14.43 14.01 9.96
CA GLY A 49 -15.12 15.03 10.75
C GLY A 49 -14.32 15.63 11.92
N THR A 50 -13.02 15.33 12.01
CA THR A 50 -12.12 15.89 13.03
C THR A 50 -10.98 16.67 12.36
N PRO A 51 -10.77 17.96 12.71
CA PRO A 51 -9.70 18.76 12.13
C PRO A 51 -8.30 18.22 12.41
N LEU A 52 -7.40 18.36 11.43
CA LEU A 52 -5.98 17.98 11.56
C LEU A 52 -5.29 18.57 12.80
N ARG A 53 -5.57 19.83 13.11
CA ARG A 53 -5.02 20.48 14.32
C ARG A 53 -5.34 19.72 15.60
N SER A 54 -6.55 19.15 15.70
CA SER A 54 -6.99 18.37 16.86
C SER A 54 -6.29 17.01 16.91
N TRP A 55 -6.16 16.33 15.78
CA TRP A 55 -5.38 15.09 15.70
C TRP A 55 -3.92 15.30 16.11
N ILE A 56 -3.27 16.35 15.60
CA ILE A 56 -1.89 16.70 15.94
C ILE A 56 -1.74 17.01 17.43
N GLU A 57 -2.66 17.81 17.99
CA GLU A 57 -2.66 18.14 19.42
C GLU A 57 -2.79 16.89 20.30
N TRP A 58 -3.75 16.01 20.00
CA TRP A 58 -4.00 14.82 20.81
C TRP A 58 -2.88 13.78 20.72
N ASP A 59 -2.31 13.57 19.54
CA ASP A 59 -1.27 12.56 19.31
C ASP A 59 0.10 13.01 19.83
N SER A 60 0.42 14.29 19.67
CA SER A 60 1.79 14.79 19.87
C SER A 60 1.95 15.84 20.97
N ASN A 61 0.85 16.42 21.46
CA ASN A 61 0.85 17.58 22.35
C ASN A 61 1.66 18.77 21.80
N MET A 62 1.65 18.95 20.46
CA MET A 62 2.34 20.02 19.76
C MET A 62 1.35 20.94 19.02
N THR A 63 1.79 22.18 18.76
CA THR A 63 1.13 23.01 17.76
C THR A 63 1.39 22.46 16.35
N VAL A 64 0.49 22.75 15.42
CA VAL A 64 0.63 22.36 14.00
C VAL A 64 1.98 22.81 13.43
N GLY A 65 2.39 24.05 13.68
CA GLY A 65 3.66 24.59 13.18
C GLY A 65 4.88 23.86 13.72
N SER A 66 4.89 23.52 15.02
CA SER A 66 5.97 22.74 15.63
C SER A 66 6.03 21.31 15.09
N TYR A 67 4.86 20.68 14.91
CA TYR A 67 4.75 19.33 14.36
C TYR A 67 5.27 19.26 12.92
N ALA A 68 4.80 20.18 12.05
CA ALA A 68 5.24 20.27 10.66
C ALA A 68 6.74 20.58 10.56
N SER A 69 7.26 21.48 11.40
CA SER A 69 8.70 21.81 11.43
C SER A 69 9.55 20.60 11.82
N ARG A 70 9.12 19.82 12.81
CA ARG A 70 9.79 18.58 13.23
C ARG A 70 9.79 17.53 12.12
N MET A 71 8.70 17.45 11.36
CA MET A 71 8.58 16.56 10.22
C MET A 71 9.52 16.94 9.08
N LEU A 72 9.63 18.22 8.76
CA LEU A 72 10.58 18.74 7.76
C LEU A 72 12.03 18.48 8.16
N ALA A 73 12.34 18.57 9.45
CA ALA A 73 13.68 18.27 9.98
C ALA A 73 14.04 16.78 9.93
N GLY A 74 13.08 15.88 9.68
CA GLY A 74 13.30 14.43 9.74
C GLY A 74 13.29 13.85 11.16
N ASN A 75 12.93 14.66 12.16
CA ASN A 75 13.04 14.32 13.59
C ASN A 75 11.77 13.66 14.17
N CYS A 76 10.82 13.24 13.32
CA CYS A 76 9.65 12.46 13.71
C CYS A 76 9.41 11.31 12.73
N TRP A 77 8.85 10.24 13.29
CA TRP A 77 8.28 9.14 12.51
C TRP A 77 6.89 9.53 12.03
N GLY A 78 6.50 9.02 10.88
CA GLY A 78 5.13 9.15 10.41
C GLY A 78 4.26 8.00 10.90
N GLY A 79 2.95 8.24 10.94
CA GLY A 79 1.93 7.27 11.31
C GLY A 79 0.58 7.59 10.67
N ALA A 80 -0.49 7.46 11.46
CA ALA A 80 -1.87 7.58 10.97
C ALA A 80 -2.19 8.98 10.39
N ILE A 81 -1.73 10.05 11.05
CA ILE A 81 -1.93 11.43 10.59
C ILE A 81 -1.32 11.62 9.20
N GLU A 82 -0.10 11.12 8.99
CA GLU A 82 0.63 11.26 7.73
C GLU A 82 0.01 10.41 6.62
N MET A 83 -0.48 9.20 6.93
CA MET A 83 -1.18 8.34 5.96
C MET A 83 -2.49 8.98 5.50
N ALA A 84 -3.27 9.53 6.44
CA ALA A 84 -4.49 10.26 6.13
C ALA A 84 -4.21 11.51 5.30
N ALA A 85 -3.15 12.26 5.59
CA ALA A 85 -2.74 13.38 4.75
C ALA A 85 -2.31 12.89 3.35
N CYS A 86 -1.56 11.79 3.25
CA CYS A 86 -1.13 11.23 1.97
C CYS A 86 -2.32 10.83 1.09
N SER A 87 -3.34 10.17 1.65
CA SER A 87 -4.51 9.77 0.87
C SER A 87 -5.14 10.98 0.16
N GLN A 88 -5.24 12.10 0.88
CA GLN A 88 -5.86 13.33 0.38
C GLN A 88 -4.97 14.12 -0.59
N ILE A 89 -3.65 14.18 -0.34
CA ILE A 89 -2.68 14.85 -1.21
C ILE A 89 -2.63 14.18 -2.58
N PHE A 90 -2.53 12.85 -2.59
CA PHE A 90 -2.29 12.09 -3.81
C PHE A 90 -3.56 11.53 -4.45
N ALA A 91 -4.72 11.64 -3.78
CA ALA A 91 -5.98 11.03 -4.23
C ALA A 91 -5.84 9.51 -4.40
N VAL A 92 -5.29 8.84 -3.38
CA VAL A 92 -5.14 7.38 -3.32
C VAL A 92 -5.69 6.89 -2.00
N ASP A 93 -6.10 5.63 -1.93
CA ASP A 93 -6.34 4.99 -0.64
C ASP A 93 -5.03 4.43 -0.09
N VAL A 94 -4.85 4.45 1.23
CA VAL A 94 -3.70 3.81 1.89
C VAL A 94 -4.21 2.69 2.77
N ALA A 95 -3.83 1.46 2.46
CA ALA A 95 -4.19 0.29 3.23
C ALA A 95 -2.99 -0.23 4.03
N VAL A 96 -3.19 -0.42 5.33
CA VAL A 96 -2.17 -0.91 6.26
C VAL A 96 -2.43 -2.38 6.56
N TYR A 97 -1.38 -3.18 6.40
CA TYR A 97 -1.37 -4.60 6.70
C TYR A 97 -0.38 -4.90 7.82
N GLU A 98 -0.57 -6.02 8.49
CA GLU A 98 0.37 -6.61 9.44
C GLU A 98 0.45 -8.14 9.20
N GLU A 99 1.56 -8.77 9.60
CA GLU A 99 1.70 -10.23 9.52
C GLU A 99 0.88 -10.91 10.63
N ASP A 100 0.12 -11.95 10.30
CA ASP A 100 -0.75 -12.67 11.24
C ASP A 100 -0.02 -13.73 12.11
N GLY A 101 1.33 -13.73 12.08
CA GLY A 101 2.18 -14.70 12.77
C GLY A 101 2.21 -16.10 12.16
N ARG A 102 1.38 -16.38 11.14
CA ARG A 102 1.32 -17.64 10.38
C ARG A 102 1.87 -17.48 8.96
N GLY A 103 2.47 -16.32 8.66
CA GLY A 103 2.97 -15.96 7.34
C GLY A 103 1.90 -15.35 6.42
N GLY A 104 0.68 -15.14 6.91
CA GLY A 104 -0.36 -14.41 6.21
C GLY A 104 -0.29 -12.90 6.49
N LEU A 105 -0.97 -12.13 5.66
CA LEU A 105 -1.14 -10.68 5.83
C LEU A 105 -2.59 -10.38 6.16
N HIS A 106 -2.81 -9.57 7.18
CA HIS A 106 -4.14 -9.10 7.57
C HIS A 106 -4.20 -7.58 7.48
N ARG A 107 -5.29 -7.04 6.92
CA ARG A 107 -5.51 -5.59 6.82
C ARG A 107 -6.00 -5.08 8.17
N ILE A 108 -5.32 -4.06 8.71
CA ILE A 108 -5.59 -3.50 10.05
C ILE A 108 -6.16 -2.08 10.02
N SER A 109 -5.95 -1.35 8.93
CA SER A 109 -6.43 0.03 8.81
C SER A 109 -6.51 0.47 7.35
N ASP A 110 -7.41 1.42 7.09
CA ASP A 110 -7.59 2.06 5.81
C ASP A 110 -7.68 3.58 5.99
N PHE A 111 -6.98 4.31 5.13
CA PHE A 111 -7.07 5.76 5.01
C PHE A 111 -7.57 6.09 3.62
N ILE A 112 -8.83 6.47 3.55
CA ILE A 112 -9.55 6.66 2.29
C ILE A 112 -9.47 8.13 1.87
N THR A 113 -9.35 8.39 0.58
CA THR A 113 -9.43 9.76 0.05
C THR A 113 -10.88 10.21 -0.12
N ASP A 114 -11.15 11.51 0.06
CA ASP A 114 -12.48 12.08 -0.17
C ASP A 114 -12.77 12.25 -1.68
N LYS A 115 -11.73 12.10 -2.50
CA LYS A 115 -11.80 12.16 -3.96
C LYS A 115 -12.03 10.75 -4.50
N LYS A 116 -12.29 10.63 -5.81
CA LYS A 116 -12.20 9.33 -6.48
C LYS A 116 -10.74 8.84 -6.42
N PRO A 117 -10.45 7.67 -5.83
CA PRO A 117 -9.08 7.19 -5.70
C PRO A 117 -8.51 6.81 -7.07
N TYR A 118 -7.27 7.22 -7.34
CA TYR A 118 -6.50 6.81 -8.51
C TYR A 118 -6.02 5.35 -8.37
N GLY A 119 -5.86 4.88 -7.15
CA GLY A 119 -5.45 3.52 -6.80
C GLY A 119 -5.27 3.39 -5.29
N ALA A 120 -4.64 2.30 -4.87
CA ALA A 120 -4.31 2.05 -3.47
C ALA A 120 -2.80 1.85 -3.27
N VAL A 121 -2.28 2.44 -2.21
CA VAL A 121 -0.93 2.23 -1.68
C VAL A 121 -1.03 1.24 -0.53
N LEU A 122 -0.21 0.18 -0.57
CA LEU A 122 -0.24 -0.88 0.44
C LEU A 122 1.03 -0.81 1.28
N VAL A 123 0.90 -0.69 2.59
CA VAL A 123 2.03 -0.65 3.53
C VAL A 123 1.92 -1.81 4.53
N LEU A 124 3.07 -2.38 4.90
CA LEU A 124 3.20 -3.42 5.91
C LEU A 124 3.77 -2.82 7.18
N TYR A 125 3.00 -2.85 8.26
CA TYR A 125 3.45 -2.53 9.60
C TYR A 125 4.10 -3.76 10.25
N LEU A 126 5.31 -3.61 10.79
CA LEU A 126 6.08 -4.73 11.38
C LEU A 126 6.11 -4.72 12.92
N GLY A 127 5.18 -4.00 13.56
CA GLY A 127 5.25 -3.73 14.99
C GLY A 127 6.47 -2.85 15.35
N ARG A 128 6.43 -2.18 16.50
CA ARG A 128 7.60 -1.47 17.07
C ARG A 128 8.15 -0.29 16.24
N SER A 129 7.37 0.21 15.28
CA SER A 129 7.59 1.46 14.52
C SER A 129 8.34 1.38 13.19
N HIS A 130 8.22 0.28 12.45
CA HIS A 130 8.73 0.17 11.09
C HIS A 130 7.62 -0.15 10.07
N TYR A 131 7.78 0.41 8.86
CA TYR A 131 6.91 0.14 7.71
C TYR A 131 7.74 -0.33 6.52
N ASP A 132 7.23 -1.34 5.83
CA ASP A 132 7.70 -1.76 4.51
C ASP A 132 6.62 -1.56 3.47
N ALA A 133 6.99 -1.55 2.19
CA ALA A 133 6.01 -1.50 1.11
C ALA A 133 5.48 -2.90 0.78
N LEU A 134 4.19 -2.96 0.47
CA LEU A 134 3.57 -4.11 -0.17
C LEU A 134 3.29 -3.81 -1.63
N GLN A 135 3.59 -4.79 -2.47
CA GLN A 135 3.25 -4.78 -3.88
C GLN A 135 2.52 -6.08 -4.18
N PHE A 136 1.37 -5.96 -4.84
CA PHE A 136 0.76 -7.14 -5.44
C PHE A 136 1.60 -7.53 -6.65
N VAL A 137 2.21 -8.70 -6.58
CA VAL A 137 2.71 -9.39 -7.76
C VAL A 137 1.58 -10.33 -8.14
N GLY A 138 1.12 -10.29 -9.40
CA GLY A 138 0.14 -11.26 -9.89
C GLY A 138 0.64 -12.70 -9.70
N PRO A 139 -0.18 -13.71 -10.06
CA PRO A 139 0.25 -15.11 -9.96
C PRO A 139 1.67 -15.27 -10.50
N GLN A 140 2.59 -15.77 -9.67
CA GLN A 140 3.93 -16.12 -10.12
C GLN A 140 3.76 -17.17 -11.22
N GLU A 141 3.90 -16.80 -12.48
CA GLU A 141 4.25 -17.81 -13.49
C GLU A 141 5.61 -18.35 -13.06
N SER A 142 5.63 -19.63 -12.71
CA SER A 142 6.83 -20.36 -12.34
C SER A 142 7.76 -20.43 -13.56
N SER A 143 8.54 -19.37 -13.78
CA SER A 143 9.64 -19.43 -14.73
C SER A 143 10.72 -20.36 -14.16
N SER A 144 10.60 -21.65 -14.48
CA SER A 144 11.67 -22.61 -14.32
C SER A 144 12.79 -22.21 -15.28
N TYR A 145 13.81 -21.53 -14.75
CA TYR A 145 15.09 -21.36 -15.42
C TYR A 145 15.69 -22.74 -15.71
N GLY A 146 15.61 -23.16 -16.96
CA GLY A 146 16.17 -24.41 -17.47
C GLY A 146 16.47 -24.29 -18.95
N TYR A 147 17.43 -23.44 -19.29
CA TYR A 147 17.99 -23.37 -20.65
C TYR A 147 18.77 -24.65 -20.92
N ARG A 148 18.31 -25.48 -21.87
CA ARG A 148 19.18 -26.39 -22.62
C ARG A 148 18.83 -26.36 -24.10
N GLU A 149 19.83 -25.88 -24.81
CA GLU A 149 20.08 -25.75 -26.25
C GLU A 149 19.76 -27.00 -27.09
N GLY A 150 19.26 -26.81 -28.32
CA GLY A 150 19.45 -27.77 -29.44
C GLY A 150 18.24 -28.13 -30.32
N TYR A 151 18.05 -27.37 -31.41
CA TYR A 151 17.35 -27.57 -32.71
C TYR A 151 17.00 -29.00 -33.22
N PRO A 152 16.28 -29.19 -34.38
CA PRO A 152 15.13 -28.46 -34.97
C PRO A 152 14.01 -29.37 -35.59
N ALA A 153 12.91 -28.71 -36.00
CA ALA A 153 11.96 -29.02 -37.09
C ALA A 153 11.21 -30.38 -37.13
N GLU A 154 9.87 -30.35 -37.21
CA GLU A 154 9.15 -30.68 -38.45
C GLU A 154 7.62 -30.50 -38.33
N TYR A 155 7.02 -30.05 -39.43
CA TYR A 155 5.59 -29.96 -39.66
C TYR A 155 4.98 -31.37 -39.78
N GLY A 156 3.85 -31.61 -39.12
CA GLY A 156 3.09 -32.84 -39.32
C GLY A 156 1.71 -32.79 -38.66
N ALA A 157 0.68 -32.54 -39.46
CA ALA A 157 -0.73 -32.60 -39.08
C ALA A 157 -1.18 -34.03 -38.76
N TYR A 158 -1.99 -34.22 -37.72
CA TYR A 158 -2.94 -35.34 -37.64
C TYR A 158 -4.24 -34.92 -36.95
N HIS A 159 -5.35 -35.16 -37.64
CA HIS A 159 -6.73 -35.11 -37.19
C HIS A 159 -7.05 -36.22 -36.17
N GLY A 160 -7.98 -35.97 -35.25
CA GLY A 160 -8.73 -37.03 -34.54
C GLY A 160 -9.38 -36.63 -33.21
N HIS A 161 -10.63 -36.14 -33.24
CA HIS A 161 -11.60 -36.16 -32.13
C HIS A 161 -12.20 -37.59 -31.95
N PRO A 162 -13.11 -37.90 -30.98
CA PRO A 162 -13.62 -37.15 -29.80
C PRO A 162 -13.74 -38.02 -28.51
N GLY A 163 -14.18 -37.44 -27.37
CA GLY A 163 -14.96 -38.20 -26.39
C GLY A 163 -14.93 -37.73 -24.91
N GLY A 164 -16.06 -37.14 -24.46
CA GLY A 164 -16.63 -37.17 -23.09
C GLY A 164 -15.90 -36.38 -22.00
N GLN A 165 -16.54 -35.73 -21.02
CA GLN A 165 -17.94 -35.65 -20.60
C GLN A 165 -18.07 -34.40 -19.68
N GLU A 166 -19.22 -33.74 -19.74
CA GLU A 166 -19.66 -32.66 -18.85
C GLU A 166 -19.88 -33.12 -17.40
N ALA A 167 -19.60 -32.25 -16.43
CA ALA A 167 -20.18 -32.24 -15.09
C ALA A 167 -20.14 -30.77 -14.61
N SER A 168 -21.21 -30.01 -14.86
CA SER A 168 -22.31 -29.70 -13.94
C SER A 168 -21.95 -28.65 -12.89
N GLU A 169 -22.39 -27.43 -13.18
CA GLU A 169 -22.68 -26.36 -12.22
C GLU A 169 -23.76 -26.84 -11.24
N ASP A 170 -23.60 -26.51 -9.96
CA ASP A 170 -24.64 -26.30 -8.94
C ASP A 170 -24.01 -26.55 -7.56
N ASP A 171 -23.61 -25.48 -6.86
CA ASP A 171 -23.71 -25.39 -5.40
C ASP A 171 -23.48 -23.94 -4.98
N GLU A 172 -24.54 -23.18 -5.16
CA GLU A 172 -24.81 -21.88 -4.58
C GLU A 172 -25.50 -22.10 -3.20
N TRP A 173 -25.26 -21.20 -2.24
CA TRP A 173 -26.01 -20.93 -0.99
C TRP A 173 -25.46 -21.38 0.39
N SER A 174 -24.96 -20.35 1.11
CA SER A 174 -25.56 -19.81 2.36
C SER A 174 -24.82 -19.96 3.71
N CYS A 175 -24.40 -18.79 4.22
CA CYS A 175 -24.51 -18.22 5.57
C CYS A 175 -24.55 -19.09 6.84
N SER A 176 -23.74 -18.68 7.83
CA SER A 176 -24.12 -18.35 9.24
C SER A 176 -22.87 -17.81 9.95
N VAL A 177 -22.75 -16.51 10.28
CA VAL A 177 -23.23 -15.85 11.51
C VAL A 177 -23.18 -16.72 12.76
N MET A 178 -22.18 -16.49 13.61
CA MET A 178 -22.28 -16.43 15.08
C MET A 178 -21.17 -15.52 15.61
#